data_AF-A0A160V7N9-F1
#
_entry.id   AF-A0A160V7N9-F1
#
_cell.length_a   1.000
_cell.length_b   1.000
_cell.length_c   1.000
_cell.angle_alpha   90.00
_cell.angle_beta   90.00
_cell.angle_gamma   90.00
#
_symmetry.space_group_name_H-M   'P 1'
#
loop_
_entity.id
_entity.type
_entity.pdbx_description
1 polymer ?
#
loop_
_entity_poly.entity_id
_entity_poly.type
_entity_poly.pdbx_seq_one_letter_code
_entity_poly.pdbx_strand_id
1 'polypeptide(L)'
;MLSAAGINGPVVMVGHSYSGLIALLYATQHPENTAGLVLGDSLQKDNLISAAEILGEQAMAVFMNAVQSNPEGVDMAASIDQVKDVTSLGDLPLTVITAGMPSVPPFMDGGIRKLLADSWLESQLALAGLSSAGVHIVAEESGHCVQCDQPKLVADSILRNVARARNR
;
A
#
# COMPACT_ATOMS: atom_id res chain seq x y z
N MET A 1 21.14 -5.23 4.30
CA MET A 1 20.59 -6.31 3.46
C MET A 1 20.85 -6.07 1.96
N LEU A 2 20.54 -4.88 1.39
CA LEU A 2 20.85 -4.56 -0.01
C LEU A 2 22.36 -4.49 -0.32
N SER A 3 23.13 -3.75 0.47
CA SER A 3 24.59 -3.68 0.31
C SER A 3 25.27 -5.05 0.45
N ALA A 4 24.79 -5.89 1.37
CA ALA A 4 25.27 -7.27 1.53
C ALA A 4 24.96 -8.15 0.31
N ALA A 5 23.92 -7.83 -0.47
CA ALA A 5 23.58 -8.46 -1.74
C ALA A 5 24.32 -7.81 -2.94
N GLY A 6 25.24 -6.87 -2.71
CA GLY A 6 25.95 -6.15 -3.77
C GLY A 6 25.13 -5.10 -4.51
N ILE A 7 23.94 -4.75 -3.99
CA ILE A 7 23.08 -3.71 -4.55
C ILE A 7 23.49 -2.37 -3.93
N ASN A 8 24.21 -1.55 -4.72
CA ASN A 8 24.87 -0.33 -4.26
C ASN A 8 24.25 0.97 -4.79
N GLY A 9 23.13 0.88 -5.50
CA GLY A 9 22.45 2.04 -6.09
C GLY A 9 20.98 2.12 -5.67
N PRO A 10 20.33 3.27 -5.97
CA PRO A 10 18.92 3.46 -5.66
C PRO A 10 18.05 2.37 -6.30
N VAL A 11 17.09 1.86 -5.54
CA VAL A 11 16.18 0.79 -6.01
C VAL A 11 14.76 1.30 -6.17
N VAL A 12 14.02 0.72 -7.12
CA VAL A 12 12.56 0.82 -7.12
C VAL A 12 12.02 -0.29 -6.21
N MET A 13 11.33 0.07 -5.14
CA MET A 13 10.70 -0.90 -4.25
C MET A 13 9.28 -1.19 -4.69
N VAL A 14 8.89 -2.45 -4.55
CA VAL A 14 7.52 -2.90 -4.81
C VAL A 14 6.97 -3.47 -3.51
N GLY A 15 5.88 -2.89 -3.02
CA GLY A 15 5.20 -3.32 -1.80
C GLY A 15 3.74 -3.65 -2.09
N HIS A 16 3.28 -4.82 -1.64
CA HIS A 16 1.88 -5.22 -1.67
C HIS A 16 1.33 -5.32 -0.24
N SER A 17 0.09 -4.85 -0.03
CA SER A 17 -0.60 -4.98 1.26
C SER A 17 0.25 -4.41 2.42
N TYR A 18 0.56 -5.20 3.43
CA TYR A 18 1.45 -4.85 4.54
C TYR A 18 2.83 -4.35 4.11
N SER A 19 3.44 -4.97 3.09
CA SER A 19 4.79 -4.57 2.65
C SER A 19 4.82 -3.17 2.01
N GLY A 20 3.66 -2.57 1.73
CA GLY A 20 3.57 -1.15 1.41
C GLY A 20 4.00 -0.24 2.55
N LEU A 21 3.69 -0.59 3.81
CA LEU A 21 4.17 0.13 5.00
C LEU A 21 5.69 0.05 5.11
N ILE A 22 6.26 -1.13 4.85
CA ILE A 22 7.70 -1.37 4.89
C ILE A 22 8.43 -0.59 3.79
N ALA A 23 7.89 -0.61 2.57
CA ALA A 23 8.45 0.15 1.45
C ALA A 23 8.40 1.66 1.70
N LEU A 24 7.30 2.15 2.30
CA LEU A 24 7.17 3.55 2.68
C LEU A 24 8.19 3.94 3.76
N LEU A 25 8.33 3.12 4.81
CA LEU A 25 9.30 3.35 5.88
C LEU A 25 10.75 3.37 5.35
N TYR A 26 11.09 2.44 4.48
CA TYR A 26 12.42 2.40 3.88
C TYR A 26 12.68 3.65 3.03
N ALA A 27 11.71 4.05 2.20
CA ALA A 27 11.84 5.23 1.33
C ALA A 27 12.08 6.52 2.12
N THR A 28 11.47 6.65 3.30
CA THR A 28 11.66 7.85 4.15
C THR A 28 12.94 7.81 4.96
N GLN A 29 13.41 6.64 5.38
CA GLN A 29 14.66 6.49 6.13
C GLN A 29 15.90 6.48 5.24
N HIS A 30 15.76 6.06 3.98
CA HIS A 30 16.85 5.91 3.02
C HIS A 30 16.50 6.53 1.65
N PRO A 31 16.16 7.83 1.59
CA PRO A 31 15.76 8.49 0.35
C PRO A 31 16.86 8.44 -0.72
N GLU A 32 18.13 8.50 -0.33
CA GLU A 32 19.29 8.38 -1.24
C GLU A 32 19.43 7.00 -1.88
N ASN A 33 18.83 5.98 -1.26
CA ASN A 33 18.84 4.60 -1.76
C ASN A 33 17.50 4.18 -2.38
N THR A 34 16.58 5.12 -2.58
CA THR A 34 15.24 4.84 -3.12
C THR A 34 15.00 5.64 -4.40
N ALA A 35 14.85 4.92 -5.51
CA ALA A 35 14.61 5.50 -6.83
C ALA A 35 13.11 5.71 -7.13
N GLY A 36 12.24 4.93 -6.47
CA GLY A 36 10.79 5.00 -6.65
C GLY A 36 10.05 3.90 -5.90
N LEU A 37 8.73 4.01 -5.84
CA LEU A 37 7.82 3.06 -5.20
C LEU A 37 6.71 2.59 -6.14
N VAL A 38 6.38 1.29 -6.09
CA VAL A 38 5.14 0.73 -6.64
C VAL A 38 4.39 0.01 -5.54
N LEU A 39 3.22 0.51 -5.18
CA LEU A 39 2.44 0.05 -4.03
C LEU A 39 1.14 -0.58 -4.52
N GLY A 40 0.97 -1.88 -4.31
CA GLY A 40 -0.23 -2.63 -4.68
C GLY A 40 -1.14 -2.81 -3.48
N ASP A 41 -2.38 -2.37 -3.59
CA ASP A 41 -3.49 -2.51 -2.64
C ASP A 41 -3.00 -2.46 -1.18
N SER A 42 -2.29 -1.39 -0.85
CA SER A 42 -1.40 -1.34 0.31
C SER A 42 -2.11 -0.87 1.56
N LEU A 43 -1.73 -1.40 2.72
CA LEU A 43 -2.31 -0.98 3.99
C LEU A 43 -2.00 0.49 4.29
N GLN A 44 -2.98 1.18 4.87
CA GLN A 44 -2.88 2.55 5.34
C GLN A 44 -3.52 2.71 6.70
N LYS A 45 -2.99 3.64 7.50
CA LYS A 45 -3.55 3.99 8.82
C LYS A 45 -5.00 4.45 8.70
N ASP A 46 -5.26 5.38 7.79
CA ASP A 46 -6.56 6.05 7.67
C ASP A 46 -7.67 5.06 7.32
N ASN A 47 -7.37 4.08 6.47
CA ASN A 47 -8.33 3.02 6.17
C ASN A 47 -8.72 2.19 7.40
N LEU A 48 -7.77 1.86 8.28
CA LEU A 48 -8.08 1.08 9.48
C LEU A 48 -8.91 1.87 10.49
N ILE A 49 -8.67 3.18 10.59
CA ILE A 49 -9.47 4.09 11.42
C ILE A 49 -10.90 4.14 10.88
N SER A 50 -11.07 4.42 9.59
CA SER A 50 -12.40 4.45 8.97
C SER A 50 -13.11 3.10 9.04
N ALA A 51 -12.39 1.98 8.86
CA ALA A 51 -12.96 0.65 9.02
C ALA A 51 -13.48 0.41 10.46
N ALA A 52 -12.78 0.91 11.48
CA ALA A 52 -13.25 0.87 12.87
C ALA A 52 -14.49 1.74 13.12
N GLU A 53 -14.57 2.91 12.49
CA GLU A 53 -15.75 3.79 12.56
C GLU A 53 -16.96 3.15 11.87
N ILE A 54 -16.74 2.43 10.76
CA ILE A 54 -17.80 1.78 9.97
C ILE A 54 -18.29 0.48 10.61
N LEU A 55 -17.36 -0.39 11.04
CA LEU A 55 -17.68 -1.74 11.52
C LEU A 55 -17.84 -1.82 13.04
N GLY A 56 -17.39 -0.79 13.76
CA GLY A 56 -17.33 -0.74 15.21
C GLY A 56 -16.05 -1.39 15.78
N GLU A 57 -15.62 -0.87 16.93
CA GLU A 57 -14.36 -1.25 17.58
C GLU A 57 -14.27 -2.75 17.89
N GLN A 58 -15.37 -3.40 18.27
CA GLN A 58 -15.37 -4.83 18.59
C GLN A 58 -15.08 -5.70 17.36
N ALA A 59 -15.70 -5.40 16.22
CA ALA A 59 -15.46 -6.11 14.97
C ALA A 59 -14.00 -5.91 14.51
N MET A 60 -13.48 -4.68 14.65
CA MET A 60 -12.10 -4.41 14.33
C MET A 60 -11.10 -5.03 15.29
N ALA A 61 -11.41 -5.13 16.59
CA ALA A 61 -10.54 -5.81 17.55
C ALA A 61 -10.38 -7.30 17.19
N VAL A 62 -11.44 -7.96 16.74
CA VAL A 62 -11.38 -9.35 16.26
C VAL A 62 -10.51 -9.47 15.01
N PHE A 63 -10.71 -8.58 14.03
CA PHE A 63 -9.87 -8.54 12.83
C PHE A 63 -8.39 -8.31 13.17
N MET A 64 -8.09 -7.31 14.00
CA MET A 64 -6.72 -6.98 14.39
C MET A 64 -6.05 -8.11 15.16
N ASN A 65 -6.79 -8.81 16.04
CA ASN A 65 -6.27 -9.98 16.74
C ASN A 65 -5.93 -11.13 15.76
N ALA A 66 -6.80 -11.37 14.78
CA ALA A 66 -6.54 -12.37 13.74
C ALA A 66 -5.31 -12.05 12.91
N VAL A 67 -5.10 -10.78 12.53
CA VAL A 67 -3.91 -10.38 11.76
C VAL A 67 -2.64 -10.32 12.61
N GLN A 68 -2.74 -9.97 13.91
CA GLN A 68 -1.62 -10.03 14.85
C GLN A 68 -1.18 -11.47 15.16
N SER A 69 -2.09 -12.43 15.06
CA SER A 69 -1.80 -13.86 15.24
C SER A 69 -1.17 -14.49 13.98
N ASN A 70 -0.19 -13.81 13.38
CA ASN A 70 0.54 -14.31 12.23
C ASN A 70 1.80 -15.10 12.68
N PRO A 71 2.17 -16.19 11.98
CA PRO A 71 3.30 -17.03 12.36
C PRO A 71 4.66 -16.29 12.26
N GLU A 72 4.72 -15.19 11.52
CA GLU A 72 5.90 -14.35 11.37
C GLU A 72 6.13 -13.39 12.56
N GLY A 73 5.16 -13.25 13.47
CA GLY A 73 5.26 -12.35 14.63
C GLY A 73 5.24 -10.86 14.26
N VAL A 74 4.65 -10.51 13.12
CA VAL A 74 4.53 -9.13 12.63
C VAL A 74 3.61 -8.31 13.52
N ASP A 75 4.15 -7.22 14.07
CA ASP A 75 3.37 -6.19 14.76
C ASP A 75 2.86 -5.14 13.75
N MET A 76 1.65 -5.36 13.25
CA MET A 76 1.04 -4.43 12.31
C MET A 76 0.78 -3.05 12.92
N ALA A 77 0.38 -2.98 14.19
CA ALA A 77 0.08 -1.71 14.84
C ALA A 77 1.34 -0.85 14.96
N ALA A 78 2.45 -1.45 15.40
CA ALA A 78 3.74 -0.77 15.42
C ALA A 78 4.20 -0.34 14.02
N SER A 79 3.97 -1.18 12.99
CA SER A 79 4.36 -0.86 11.61
C SER A 79 3.59 0.33 11.03
N ILE A 80 2.30 0.45 11.36
CA ILE A 80 1.48 1.60 11.00
C ILE A 80 1.98 2.85 11.74
N ASP A 81 2.28 2.73 13.02
CA ASP A 81 2.79 3.82 13.83
C ASP A 81 4.14 4.35 13.33
N GLN A 82 5.00 3.50 12.77
CA GLN A 82 6.29 3.88 12.20
C GLN A 82 6.18 4.79 10.96
N VAL A 83 5.06 4.74 10.24
CA VAL A 83 4.85 5.55 9.02
C VAL A 83 3.78 6.63 9.18
N LYS A 84 3.19 6.79 10.36
CA LYS A 84 2.04 7.70 10.58
C LYS A 84 2.35 9.18 10.34
N ASP A 85 3.60 9.58 10.50
CA ASP A 85 4.05 10.97 10.36
C ASP A 85 4.60 11.26 8.95
N VAL A 86 4.55 10.27 8.05
CA VAL A 86 4.97 10.44 6.65
C VAL A 86 3.92 11.25 5.90
N THR A 87 4.27 12.51 5.60
CA THR A 87 3.38 13.46 4.93
C THR A 87 3.81 13.79 3.51
N SER A 88 5.05 13.48 3.12
CA SER A 88 5.55 13.70 1.76
C SER A 88 6.72 12.77 1.41
N LEU A 89 6.79 12.42 0.13
CA LEU A 89 7.89 11.76 -0.57
C LEU A 89 8.56 12.70 -1.60
N GLY A 90 8.26 14.00 -1.54
CA GLY A 90 8.73 14.99 -2.50
C GLY A 90 8.20 14.70 -3.91
N ASP A 91 9.11 14.46 -4.84
CA ASP A 91 8.86 14.15 -6.24
C ASP A 91 9.27 12.71 -6.63
N LEU A 92 9.46 11.84 -5.63
CA LEU A 92 9.80 10.42 -5.82
C LEU A 92 8.77 9.72 -6.73
N PRO A 93 9.17 9.06 -7.83
CA PRO A 93 8.27 8.28 -8.68
C PRO A 93 7.48 7.27 -7.85
N LEU A 94 6.17 7.49 -7.77
CA LEU A 94 5.26 6.64 -7.02
C LEU A 94 4.14 6.19 -7.95
N THR A 95 3.85 4.89 -7.94
CA THR A 95 2.63 4.32 -8.52
C THR A 95 1.89 3.56 -7.44
N VAL A 96 0.61 3.86 -7.25
CA VAL A 96 -0.30 3.13 -6.35
C VAL A 96 -1.33 2.40 -7.21
N ILE A 97 -1.50 1.11 -6.98
CA ILE A 97 -2.42 0.24 -7.73
C ILE A 97 -3.46 -0.29 -6.74
N THR A 98 -4.71 0.10 -6.89
CA THR A 98 -5.81 -0.34 -6.00
C THR A 98 -6.61 -1.45 -6.64
N ALA A 99 -7.01 -2.45 -5.86
CA ALA A 99 -7.94 -3.48 -6.31
C ALA A 99 -9.30 -2.88 -6.69
N GLY A 100 -9.81 -3.22 -7.87
CA GLY A 100 -11.12 -2.76 -8.35
C GLY A 100 -12.30 -3.59 -7.83
N MET A 101 -12.03 -4.79 -7.32
CA MET A 101 -13.01 -5.67 -6.70
C MET A 101 -12.83 -5.65 -5.18
N PRO A 102 -13.72 -4.97 -4.42
CA PRO A 102 -13.58 -4.86 -2.98
C PRO A 102 -13.54 -6.23 -2.31
N SER A 103 -12.54 -6.46 -1.46
CA SER A 103 -12.38 -7.71 -0.71
C SER A 103 -13.24 -7.71 0.55
N VAL A 104 -14.54 -7.47 0.39
CA VAL A 104 -15.52 -7.41 1.49
C VAL A 104 -16.46 -8.62 1.41
N PRO A 105 -16.76 -9.30 2.54
CA PRO A 105 -17.60 -10.49 2.50
C PRO A 105 -18.98 -10.26 1.88
N PRO A 106 -19.48 -11.18 1.02
CA PRO A 106 -20.71 -10.96 0.25
C PRO A 106 -21.97 -10.89 1.11
N PHE A 107 -21.93 -11.45 2.32
CA PHE A 107 -23.03 -11.43 3.30
C PHE A 107 -23.17 -10.10 4.05
N MET A 108 -22.20 -9.18 3.91
CA MET A 108 -22.26 -7.86 4.54
C MET A 108 -23.24 -6.95 3.80
N ASP A 109 -23.90 -6.06 4.55
CA ASP A 109 -24.83 -5.07 4.01
C ASP A 109 -24.22 -4.26 2.86
N GLY A 110 -25.03 -3.97 1.84
CA GLY A 110 -24.58 -3.28 0.63
C GLY A 110 -24.04 -1.88 0.89
N GLY A 111 -24.65 -1.13 1.82
CA GLY A 111 -24.19 0.20 2.20
C GLY A 111 -22.86 0.16 2.94
N ILE A 112 -22.70 -0.78 3.88
CA ILE A 112 -21.44 -0.99 4.60
C ILE A 112 -20.31 -1.39 3.65
N ARG A 113 -20.56 -2.32 2.72
CA ARG A 113 -19.57 -2.71 1.70
C ARG A 113 -19.10 -1.52 0.87
N LYS A 114 -20.04 -0.64 0.48
CA LYS A 114 -19.72 0.57 -0.28
C LYS A 114 -18.85 1.52 0.55
N LEU A 115 -19.22 1.79 1.81
CA LEU A 115 -18.44 2.66 2.69
C LEU A 115 -17.00 2.17 2.88
N LEU A 116 -16.81 0.87 3.06
CA LEU A 116 -15.47 0.28 3.18
C LEU A 116 -14.66 0.40 1.89
N ALA A 117 -15.29 0.16 0.74
CA ALA A 117 -14.65 0.28 -0.57
C ALA A 117 -14.26 1.74 -0.88
N ASP A 118 -15.15 2.68 -0.58
CA ASP A 118 -14.91 4.12 -0.76
C ASP A 118 -13.75 4.58 0.14
N SER A 119 -13.79 4.23 1.44
CA SER A 119 -12.71 4.55 2.39
C SER A 119 -11.36 3.94 1.98
N TRP A 120 -11.37 2.71 1.45
CA TRP A 120 -10.16 2.10 0.91
C TRP A 120 -9.62 2.90 -0.27
N LEU A 121 -10.46 3.21 -1.26
CA LEU A 121 -10.07 4.01 -2.42
C LEU A 121 -9.52 5.38 -2.03
N GLU A 122 -10.17 6.08 -1.11
CA GLU A 122 -9.71 7.39 -0.59
C GLU A 122 -8.32 7.29 0.03
N SER A 123 -8.06 6.25 0.83
CA SER A 123 -6.72 6.02 1.40
C SER A 123 -5.67 5.78 0.31
N GLN A 124 -5.99 5.04 -0.76
CA GLN A 124 -5.04 4.79 -1.84
C GLN A 124 -4.75 6.05 -2.68
N LEU A 125 -5.75 6.91 -2.84
CA LEU A 125 -5.56 8.23 -3.45
C LEU A 125 -4.66 9.12 -2.58
N ALA A 126 -4.88 9.13 -1.26
CA ALA A 126 -4.01 9.84 -0.32
C ALA A 126 -2.57 9.31 -0.33
N LEU A 127 -2.39 7.98 -0.43
CA LEU A 127 -1.08 7.34 -0.59
C LEU A 127 -0.36 7.86 -1.83
N ALA A 128 -1.05 7.87 -2.98
CA ALA A 128 -0.49 8.39 -4.23
C ALA A 128 -0.13 9.88 -4.10
N GLY A 129 -0.94 10.64 -3.34
CA GLY A 129 -0.73 12.06 -3.06
C GLY A 129 0.50 12.39 -2.21
N LEU A 130 1.15 11.41 -1.57
CA LEU A 130 2.39 11.65 -0.83
C LEU A 130 3.53 12.14 -1.75
N SER A 131 3.47 11.85 -3.05
CA SER A 131 4.44 12.35 -4.03
C SER A 131 3.77 13.28 -5.04
N SER A 132 4.44 14.39 -5.37
CA SER A 132 4.06 15.23 -6.51
C SER A 132 4.20 14.53 -7.86
N ALA A 133 4.95 13.41 -7.89
CA ALA A 133 5.05 12.48 -8.99
C ALA A 133 4.18 11.22 -8.77
N GLY A 134 3.15 11.30 -7.94
CA GLY A 134 2.21 10.21 -7.70
C GLY A 134 1.36 9.87 -8.93
N VAL A 135 1.15 8.58 -9.16
CA VAL A 135 0.14 8.07 -10.11
C VAL A 135 -0.70 7.03 -9.38
N HIS A 136 -2.02 7.15 -9.51
CA HIS A 136 -2.97 6.16 -9.00
C HIS A 136 -3.60 5.40 -10.17
N ILE A 137 -3.74 4.08 -10.02
CA ILE A 137 -4.32 3.17 -11.00
C ILE A 137 -5.30 2.25 -10.27
N VAL A 138 -6.47 2.03 -10.86
CA VAL A 138 -7.41 0.99 -10.39
C VAL A 138 -7.25 -0.25 -11.26
N ALA A 139 -6.98 -1.39 -10.62
CA ALA A 139 -6.96 -2.70 -11.23
C ALA A 139 -8.39 -3.26 -11.24
N GLU A 140 -9.20 -2.81 -12.21
CA GLU A 140 -10.66 -3.02 -12.26
C GLU A 140 -11.11 -4.48 -12.07
N GLU A 141 -10.38 -5.41 -12.67
CA GLU A 141 -10.67 -6.86 -12.63
C GLU A 141 -9.87 -7.62 -11.57
N SER A 142 -9.43 -6.96 -10.49
CA SER A 142 -8.62 -7.59 -9.44
C SER A 142 -9.17 -7.41 -8.03
N GLY A 143 -9.05 -8.47 -7.23
CA GLY A 143 -9.17 -8.41 -5.77
C GLY A 143 -7.85 -8.02 -5.10
N HIS A 144 -7.70 -8.34 -3.82
CA HIS A 144 -6.54 -7.88 -3.03
C HIS A 144 -5.17 -8.26 -3.63
N CYS A 145 -5.04 -9.45 -4.23
CA CYS A 145 -3.77 -9.86 -4.86
C CYS A 145 -3.65 -9.34 -6.31
N VAL A 146 -3.38 -8.04 -6.46
CA VAL A 146 -3.28 -7.39 -7.78
C VAL A 146 -2.25 -7.99 -8.73
N GLN A 147 -1.16 -8.53 -8.18
CA GLN A 147 -0.14 -9.24 -8.92
C GLN A 147 -0.55 -10.66 -9.33
N CYS A 148 -1.50 -11.28 -8.62
CA CYS A 148 -2.05 -12.58 -8.98
C CYS A 148 -3.05 -12.42 -10.13
N ASP A 149 -3.97 -11.46 -10.01
CA ASP A 149 -5.10 -11.34 -10.94
C ASP A 149 -4.73 -10.55 -12.20
N GLN A 150 -3.95 -9.46 -12.06
CA GLN A 150 -3.54 -8.59 -13.16
C GLN A 150 -2.01 -8.37 -13.21
N PRO A 151 -1.21 -9.45 -13.36
CA PRO A 151 0.25 -9.40 -13.32
C PRO A 151 0.85 -8.46 -14.37
N LYS A 152 0.24 -8.35 -15.54
CA LYS A 152 0.71 -7.45 -16.61
C LYS A 152 0.60 -5.98 -16.19
N LEU A 153 -0.51 -5.58 -15.56
CA LEU A 153 -0.71 -4.21 -15.08
C LEU A 153 0.36 -3.85 -14.03
N VAL A 154 0.67 -4.78 -13.13
CA VAL A 154 1.73 -4.61 -12.12
C VAL A 154 3.10 -4.50 -12.77
N ALA A 155 3.46 -5.41 -13.69
CA ALA A 155 4.74 -5.38 -14.41
C ALA A 155 4.93 -4.08 -15.22
N ASP A 156 3.90 -3.65 -15.95
CA ASP A 156 3.93 -2.41 -16.72
C ASP A 156 4.06 -1.18 -15.82
N SER A 157 3.50 -1.22 -14.62
CA SER A 157 3.64 -0.15 -13.62
C SER A 157 5.06 -0.09 -13.07
N ILE A 158 5.67 -1.24 -12.79
CA ILE A 158 7.08 -1.33 -12.36
C ILE A 158 8.01 -0.77 -13.45
N LEU A 159 7.85 -1.21 -14.69
CA LEU A 159 8.69 -0.76 -15.81
C LEU A 159 8.53 0.75 -16.06
N ARG A 160 7.31 1.27 -15.99
CA ARG A 160 7.07 2.72 -16.07
C ARG A 160 7.75 3.47 -14.95
N ASN A 161 7.67 2.98 -13.71
CA ASN A 161 8.29 3.66 -12.57
C ASN A 161 9.83 3.62 -12.65
N VAL A 162 10.41 2.52 -13.12
CA VAL A 162 11.85 2.43 -13.43
C VAL A 162 12.26 3.42 -14.51
N ALA A 163 11.47 3.56 -15.58
CA ALA A 163 11.76 4.53 -16.63
C ALA A 163 11.71 5.98 -16.11
N ARG A 164 10.73 6.31 -15.26
CA ARG A 164 10.64 7.62 -14.60
C ARG A 164 11.84 7.90 -13.71
N ALA A 165 12.27 6.90 -12.94
CA ALA A 165 13.43 7.03 -12.06
C ALA A 165 14.75 7.27 -12.82
N ARG A 166 14.90 6.72 -14.02
CA ARG A 166 16.09 6.91 -14.88
C ARG A 166 16.18 8.29 -15.53
N ASN A 167 15.08 9.03 -15.59
CA ASN A 167 14.98 10.30 -16.30
C ASN A 167 14.91 11.51 -15.34
N ARG A 168 15.26 11.32 -14.06
CA ARG A 168 15.35 12.39 -13.05
C ARG A 168 16.77 12.91 -12.93
#